data_AF-A0A660ZXX4-F1
#
_entry.id   AF-A0A660ZXX4-F1
#
_cell.length_a   1.000
_cell.length_b   1.000
_cell.length_c   1.000
_cell.angle_alpha   90.00
_cell.angle_beta   90.00
_cell.angle_gamma   90.00
#
_symmetry.space_group_name_H-M   'P 1'
#
loop_
_entity.id
_entity.type
_entity.pdbx_description
1 polymer ?
#
loop_
_entity_poly.entity_id
_entity_poly.type
_entity_poly.pdbx_seq_one_letter_code
_entity_poly.pdbx_strand_id
1 'polypeptide(L)'
;HILEGYRIALDQIDEVIALIRASQSTDEARTGLMEKFGLSEKQAQSILELRLQRLTGLERDKIEAEYQELIQEITRLQSILDNRALQLQIIHDELVEARRKYGDERRTEIMDAQGDLSMEDLIAVRSMVVTVSHEQYVKRMVTDEYRTQARGGRGISGGNIKDGDWVEQLFVASTHDQVLFFTDLGRVFALKVHQLPEAGRTARGKALVNLLQLKPGEKVRTAVRVDGEFDSDRYFLFATKLGRIKRTALSQFQNIRTSGLIAINLNEGDELIGVRLTHHHQHAILAVRSGMSIRFPVDDARPMGRGTAGVKGIALSSADDAVVSMVIVEAADEGKLLSVTERGYGKLTNLEEYRTQGRGGKGIIAIKTSSRNGPVVQVRPVDETDEVMLITRKGIIIRTAVSGISTMSRNTQGVKLMNLDDGDVVSTIARIVSVADIEDEDPVAGSDGPDGPDGSSGNSSGDGPSAGPDNAPDNAPGGESGDAPTDAST
;
A
#
# COMPACT_ATOMS: atom_id res chain seq x y z
N HIS A 1 54.70 -16.17 48.42
CA HIS A 1 54.81 -15.76 49.84
C HIS A 1 55.37 -16.86 50.74
N ILE A 2 54.67 -17.94 51.08
CA ILE A 2 55.22 -18.96 51.99
C ILE A 2 56.41 -19.71 51.37
N LEU A 3 56.30 -20.19 50.12
CA LEU A 3 57.39 -20.84 49.40
C LEU A 3 58.63 -19.95 49.21
N GLU A 4 58.43 -18.64 49.07
CA GLU A 4 59.51 -17.65 49.01
C GLU A 4 60.26 -17.55 50.34
N GLY A 5 59.53 -17.61 51.46
CA GLY A 5 60.13 -17.70 52.80
C GLY A 5 60.89 -19.02 52.99
N TYR A 6 60.37 -20.13 52.48
CA TYR A 6 61.07 -21.42 52.49
C TYR A 6 62.33 -21.42 51.65
N ARG A 7 62.33 -20.77 50.48
CA ARG A 7 63.50 -20.63 49.64
C ARG A 7 64.61 -19.81 50.33
N ILE A 8 64.27 -18.65 50.90
CA ILE A 8 65.21 -17.83 51.69
C ILE A 8 65.78 -18.64 52.85
N ALA A 9 64.93 -19.40 53.57
CA ALA A 9 65.36 -20.23 54.69
C ALA A 9 66.24 -21.42 54.27
N LEU A 10 65.96 -22.05 53.13
CA LEU A 10 66.74 -23.18 52.60
C LEU A 10 68.08 -22.75 51.99
N ASP A 11 68.17 -21.54 51.45
CA ASP A 11 69.41 -20.97 50.90
C ASP A 11 70.42 -20.59 52.01
N GLN A 12 69.94 -20.26 53.22
CA GLN A 12 70.76 -19.86 54.38
C GLN A 12 70.51 -20.75 55.60
N ILE A 13 70.36 -22.05 55.35
CA ILE A 13 69.87 -23.02 56.34
C ILE A 13 70.70 -23.11 57.61
N ASP A 14 72.03 -23.05 57.50
CA ASP A 14 72.92 -23.17 58.66
C ASP A 14 72.76 -21.99 59.63
N GLU A 15 72.55 -20.78 59.09
CA GLU A 15 72.30 -19.58 59.87
C GLU A 15 70.93 -19.59 60.53
N VAL A 16 69.91 -20.11 59.83
CA VAL A 16 68.55 -20.29 60.35
C VAL A 16 68.55 -21.29 61.51
N ILE A 17 69.24 -22.43 61.36
CA ILE A 17 69.35 -23.45 62.43
C ILE A 17 70.15 -22.90 63.62
N ALA A 18 71.24 -22.17 63.37
CA ALA A 18 72.03 -21.57 64.45
C ALA A 18 71.21 -20.57 65.27
N LEU A 19 70.41 -19.73 64.61
CA LEU A 19 69.52 -18.78 65.26
C LEU A 19 68.43 -19.49 66.09
N ILE A 20 67.80 -20.52 65.53
CA ILE A 20 66.75 -21.30 66.23
C ILE A 20 67.33 -22.02 67.45
N ARG A 21 68.55 -22.58 67.36
CA ARG A 21 69.21 -23.27 68.50
C ARG A 21 69.70 -22.32 69.59
N ALA A 22 70.01 -21.07 69.25
CA ALA A 22 70.47 -20.05 70.21
C ALA A 22 69.31 -19.37 70.96
N SER A 23 68.09 -19.42 70.42
CA SER A 23 66.90 -18.79 71.01
C SER A 23 66.34 -19.62 72.16
N GLN A 24 65.87 -18.98 73.24
CA GLN A 24 65.30 -19.69 74.42
C GLN A 24 63.81 -19.99 74.30
N SER A 25 63.10 -19.34 73.37
CA SER A 25 61.67 -19.57 73.11
C SER A 25 61.32 -19.54 71.61
N THR A 26 60.18 -20.13 71.26
CA THR A 26 59.65 -20.11 69.89
C THR A 26 59.30 -18.70 69.42
N ASP A 27 58.86 -17.83 70.33
CA ASP A 27 58.57 -16.42 70.03
C ASP A 27 59.84 -15.62 69.75
N GLU A 28 60.92 -15.90 70.50
CA GLU A 28 62.23 -15.28 70.27
C GLU A 28 62.85 -15.73 68.94
N ALA A 29 62.76 -17.03 68.62
CA ALA A 29 63.21 -17.57 67.33
C ALA A 29 62.41 -16.98 66.15
N ARG A 30 61.10 -16.81 66.31
CA ARG A 30 60.21 -16.19 65.31
C ARG A 30 60.60 -14.73 65.05
N THR A 31 60.76 -13.92 66.10
CA THR A 31 61.16 -12.51 65.98
C THR A 31 62.55 -12.40 65.34
N GLY A 32 63.50 -13.26 65.74
CA GLY A 32 64.83 -13.29 65.14
C GLY A 32 64.81 -13.62 63.64
N LEU A 33 63.95 -14.56 63.21
CA LEU A 33 63.79 -14.91 61.79
C LEU A 33 63.21 -13.74 60.98
N MET A 34 62.28 -12.98 61.57
CA MET A 34 61.71 -11.78 60.94
C MET A 34 62.74 -10.66 60.80
N GLU A 35 63.50 -10.36 61.86
CA GLU A 35 64.46 -9.25 61.88
C GLU A 35 65.70 -9.54 61.01
N LYS A 36 66.26 -10.75 61.08
CA LYS A 36 67.52 -11.09 60.41
C LYS A 36 67.36 -11.43 58.93
N PHE A 37 66.25 -12.08 58.56
CA PHE A 37 66.01 -12.55 57.18
C PHE A 37 64.88 -11.79 56.48
N GLY A 38 64.32 -10.75 57.10
CA GLY A 38 63.27 -9.92 56.52
C GLY A 38 61.96 -10.67 56.26
N LEU A 39 61.71 -11.73 57.01
CA LEU A 39 60.56 -12.62 56.83
C LEU A 39 59.30 -12.05 57.51
N SER A 40 58.12 -12.35 56.96
CA SER A 40 56.85 -12.05 57.61
C SER A 40 56.59 -12.98 58.78
N GLU A 41 55.73 -12.57 59.72
CA GLU A 41 55.33 -13.41 60.86
C GLU A 41 54.80 -14.79 60.42
N LYS A 42 54.04 -14.83 59.31
CA LYS A 42 53.50 -16.07 58.73
C LYS A 42 54.58 -16.93 58.09
N GLN A 43 55.56 -16.33 57.40
CA GLN A 43 56.71 -17.06 56.84
C GLN A 43 57.57 -17.64 57.96
N ALA A 44 57.90 -16.84 58.97
CA ALA A 44 58.69 -17.26 60.13
C ALA A 44 58.03 -18.41 60.90
N GLN A 45 56.72 -18.31 61.18
CA GLN A 45 55.96 -19.39 61.80
C GLN A 45 55.99 -20.67 60.94
N SER A 46 55.77 -20.54 59.63
CA SER A 46 55.78 -21.68 58.71
C SER A 46 57.16 -22.35 58.61
N ILE A 47 58.25 -21.60 58.81
CA ILE A 47 59.64 -22.11 58.84
C ILE A 47 59.91 -22.90 60.12
N LEU A 48 59.44 -22.40 61.26
CA LEU A 48 59.55 -23.12 62.54
C LEU A 48 58.81 -24.47 62.52
N GLU A 49 57.78 -24.59 61.68
CA GLU A 49 57.00 -25.82 61.48
C GLU A 49 57.62 -26.78 60.45
N LEU A 50 58.76 -26.42 59.83
CA LEU A 50 59.43 -27.29 58.88
C LEU A 50 59.97 -28.56 59.56
N ARG A 51 59.74 -29.69 58.87
CA ARG A 51 60.31 -30.97 59.28
C ARG A 51 61.66 -31.17 58.62
N LEU A 52 62.63 -31.73 59.34
CA LEU A 52 64.01 -31.98 58.87
C LEU A 52 64.08 -32.77 57.54
N GLN A 53 63.09 -33.62 57.24
CA GLN A 53 62.99 -34.33 55.96
C GLN A 53 62.86 -33.43 54.71
N ARG A 54 62.35 -32.20 54.88
CA ARG A 54 62.19 -31.20 53.80
C ARG A 54 63.52 -30.56 53.38
N LEU A 55 64.61 -30.87 54.08
CA LEU A 55 65.95 -30.36 53.81
C LEU A 55 66.74 -31.23 52.81
N THR A 56 66.16 -32.35 52.37
CA THR A 56 66.78 -33.20 51.36
C THR A 56 66.80 -32.49 50.00
N GLY A 57 67.81 -32.75 49.16
CA GLY A 57 67.95 -32.09 47.85
C GLY A 57 66.70 -32.24 46.97
N LEU A 58 66.10 -33.43 46.95
CA LEU A 58 64.87 -33.69 46.20
C LEU A 58 63.67 -32.86 46.68
N GLU A 59 63.56 -32.60 47.98
CA GLU A 59 62.45 -31.79 48.53
C GLU A 59 62.68 -30.30 48.27
N ARG A 60 63.93 -29.83 48.25
CA ARG A 60 64.28 -28.48 47.80
C ARG A 60 63.94 -28.27 46.33
N ASP A 61 64.30 -29.22 45.47
CA ASP A 61 64.01 -29.14 44.03
C ASP A 61 62.50 -29.13 43.77
N LYS A 62 61.71 -29.90 44.53
CA LYS A 62 60.23 -29.85 44.47
C LYS A 62 59.66 -28.50 44.88
N ILE A 63 60.19 -27.91 45.96
CA ILE A 63 59.74 -26.58 46.43
C ILE A 63 60.06 -25.51 45.39
N GLU A 64 61.24 -25.57 44.77
CA GLU A 64 61.60 -24.64 43.70
C GLU A 64 60.72 -24.85 42.46
N ALA A 65 60.44 -26.10 42.06
CA ALA A 65 59.54 -26.39 40.95
C ALA A 65 58.13 -25.86 41.21
N GLU A 66 57.55 -26.13 42.39
CA GLU A 66 56.24 -25.63 42.79
C GLU A 66 56.19 -24.09 42.83
N TYR A 67 57.27 -23.46 43.29
CA TYR A 67 57.39 -22.00 43.28
C TYR A 67 57.39 -21.43 41.85
N GLN A 68 58.15 -22.04 40.94
CA GLN A 68 58.20 -21.60 39.54
C GLN A 68 56.85 -21.81 38.83
N GLU A 69 56.18 -22.93 39.04
CA GLU A 69 54.84 -23.19 38.52
C GLU A 69 53.83 -22.14 39.01
N LEU A 70 53.86 -21.82 40.31
CA LEU A 70 52.99 -20.80 40.88
C LEU A 70 53.29 -19.40 40.33
N ILE A 71 54.56 -19.05 40.10
CA ILE A 71 54.90 -17.77 39.44
C ILE A 71 54.32 -17.71 38.03
N GLN A 72 54.45 -18.79 37.25
CA GLN A 72 53.91 -18.85 35.90
C GLN A 72 52.38 -18.70 35.93
N GLU A 73 51.71 -19.36 36.87
CA GLU A 73 50.27 -19.26 37.03
C GLU A 73 49.83 -17.87 37.50
N ILE A 74 50.53 -17.25 38.45
CA ILE A 74 50.26 -15.86 38.87
C ILE A 74 50.42 -14.91 37.68
N THR A 75 51.48 -15.06 36.89
CA THR A 75 51.73 -14.24 35.71
C THR A 75 50.60 -14.40 34.69
N ARG A 76 50.17 -15.64 34.45
CA ARG A 76 49.02 -15.94 33.58
C ARG A 76 47.76 -15.27 34.09
N LEU A 77 47.41 -15.43 35.37
CA LEU A 77 46.21 -14.85 35.96
C LEU A 77 46.25 -13.33 35.96
N GLN A 78 47.38 -12.71 36.28
CA GLN A 78 47.56 -11.25 36.21
C GLN A 78 47.40 -10.75 34.77
N SER A 79 47.97 -11.43 33.78
CA SER A 79 47.80 -11.06 32.37
C SER A 79 46.32 -11.07 31.93
N ILE A 80 45.51 -11.96 32.49
CA ILE A 80 44.06 -12.00 32.27
C ILE A 80 43.37 -10.84 33.00
N LEU A 81 43.73 -10.55 34.26
CA LEU A 81 43.11 -9.47 35.02
C LEU A 81 43.40 -8.08 34.44
N ASP A 82 44.60 -7.87 33.91
CA ASP A 82 45.04 -6.57 33.39
C ASP A 82 44.61 -6.31 31.93
N ASN A 83 44.27 -7.37 31.18
CA ASN A 83 43.91 -7.25 29.76
C ASN A 83 42.42 -7.55 29.52
N ARG A 84 41.64 -6.48 29.35
CA ARG A 84 40.19 -6.59 29.05
C ARG A 84 39.89 -7.36 27.76
N ALA A 85 40.74 -7.26 26.73
CA ALA A 85 40.54 -7.98 25.48
C ALA A 85 40.71 -9.50 25.69
N LEU A 86 41.70 -9.89 26.49
CA LEU A 86 41.93 -11.30 26.84
C LEU A 86 40.76 -11.87 27.67
N GLN A 87 40.19 -11.10 28.59
CA GLN A 87 38.99 -11.50 29.33
C GLN A 87 37.80 -11.76 28.42
N LEU A 88 37.54 -10.84 27.47
CA LEU A 88 36.44 -10.99 26.51
C LEU A 88 36.67 -12.19 25.59
N GLN A 89 37.92 -12.46 25.22
CA GLN A 89 38.28 -13.66 24.45
C GLN A 89 37.95 -14.94 25.22
N ILE A 90 38.34 -15.03 26.50
CA ILE A 90 38.04 -16.18 27.35
C ILE A 90 36.52 -16.36 27.48
N ILE A 91 35.78 -15.28 27.76
CA ILE A 91 34.31 -15.32 27.86
C ILE A 91 33.68 -15.81 26.54
N HIS A 92 34.15 -15.30 25.41
CA HIS A 92 33.67 -15.73 24.10
C HIS A 92 33.91 -17.23 23.89
N ASP A 93 35.12 -17.71 24.18
CA ASP A 93 35.51 -19.10 23.95
C ASP A 93 34.73 -20.06 24.86
N GLU A 94 34.50 -19.68 26.13
CA GLU A 94 33.65 -20.41 27.06
C GLU A 94 32.18 -20.43 26.61
N LEU A 95 31.64 -19.31 26.12
CA LEU A 95 30.27 -19.25 25.60
C LEU A 95 30.10 -20.11 24.33
N VAL A 96 31.10 -20.15 23.46
CA VAL A 96 31.11 -21.02 22.28
C VAL A 96 31.17 -22.49 22.69
N GLU A 97 31.99 -22.84 23.67
CA GLU A 97 32.04 -24.21 24.20
C GLU A 97 30.70 -24.61 24.83
N ALA A 98 30.10 -23.73 25.63
CA ALA A 98 28.79 -23.95 26.23
C ALA A 98 27.70 -24.15 25.16
N ARG A 99 27.70 -23.31 24.11
CA ARG A 99 26.81 -23.47 22.95
C ARG A 99 27.01 -24.82 22.26
N ARG A 100 28.25 -25.29 22.09
CA ARG A 100 28.54 -26.58 21.46
C ARG A 100 28.07 -27.76 22.32
N LYS A 101 28.24 -27.67 23.64
CA LYS A 101 27.93 -28.77 24.57
C LYS A 101 26.44 -28.87 24.91
N TYR A 102 25.74 -27.74 24.96
CA TYR A 102 24.36 -27.66 25.45
C TYR A 102 23.38 -27.05 24.44
N GLY A 103 23.82 -26.70 23.24
CA GLY A 103 22.94 -26.16 22.19
C GLY A 103 22.05 -27.24 21.60
N ASP A 104 20.76 -26.92 21.46
CA ASP A 104 19.77 -27.72 20.78
C ASP A 104 19.13 -26.92 19.63
N GLU A 105 18.43 -27.63 18.75
CA GLU A 105 17.60 -26.97 17.74
C GLU A 105 16.37 -26.36 18.38
N ARG A 106 15.95 -25.21 17.85
CA ARG A 106 14.74 -24.55 18.32
C ARG A 106 13.53 -25.45 18.04
N ARG A 107 12.85 -25.87 19.10
CA ARG A 107 11.65 -26.73 19.00
C ARG A 107 10.41 -25.99 18.51
N THR A 108 10.35 -24.68 18.73
CA THR A 108 9.23 -23.82 18.35
C THR A 108 9.55 -23.08 17.05
N GLU A 109 8.60 -22.95 16.15
CA GLU A 109 8.69 -22.04 15.01
C GLU A 109 8.17 -20.65 15.42
N ILE A 110 8.90 -19.56 15.08
CA ILE A 110 8.32 -18.22 15.15
C ILE A 110 7.53 -18.03 13.87
N MET A 111 6.23 -18.20 13.97
CA MET A 111 5.31 -17.76 12.93
C MET A 111 5.07 -16.26 13.14
N ASP A 112 5.06 -15.47 12.07
CA ASP A 112 4.46 -14.14 12.13
C ASP A 112 3.02 -14.28 12.65
N ALA A 113 2.63 -13.39 13.55
CA ALA A 113 1.31 -13.44 14.17
C ALA A 113 0.23 -13.60 13.09
N GLN A 114 -0.48 -14.72 13.11
CA GLN A 114 -1.58 -14.97 12.20
C GLN A 114 -2.73 -14.05 12.61
N GLY A 115 -2.73 -12.84 12.03
CA GLY A 115 -3.82 -11.86 12.03
C GLY A 115 -4.19 -11.27 13.39
N ASP A 116 -3.67 -10.07 13.70
CA ASP A 116 -4.60 -9.08 14.25
C ASP A 116 -5.72 -8.96 13.22
N LEU A 117 -6.91 -9.51 13.50
CA LEU A 117 -8.10 -9.29 12.69
C LEU A 117 -8.22 -7.78 12.51
N SER A 118 -7.88 -7.29 11.33
CA SER A 118 -8.03 -5.89 11.04
C SER A 118 -9.53 -5.62 10.99
N MET A 119 -9.96 -4.43 11.38
CA MET A 119 -11.38 -4.05 11.22
C MET A 119 -11.83 -4.21 9.76
N GLU A 120 -10.89 -4.24 8.82
CA GLU A 120 -11.10 -4.55 7.41
C GLU A 120 -11.47 -6.02 7.15
N ASP A 121 -10.87 -7.00 7.84
CA ASP A 121 -11.19 -8.43 7.66
C ASP A 121 -12.64 -8.77 8.09
N LEU A 122 -13.26 -7.90 8.89
CA LEU A 122 -14.68 -7.99 9.26
C LEU A 122 -15.63 -7.42 8.19
N ILE A 123 -15.10 -6.76 7.16
CA ILE A 123 -15.89 -6.15 6.10
C ILE A 123 -16.15 -7.21 5.03
N ALA A 124 -17.42 -7.42 4.67
CA ALA A 124 -17.75 -8.35 3.61
C ALA A 124 -17.19 -7.87 2.26
N VAL A 125 -16.56 -8.77 1.51
CA VAL A 125 -16.20 -8.57 0.10
C VAL A 125 -17.50 -8.52 -0.70
N ARG A 126 -17.82 -7.36 -1.27
CA ARG A 126 -19.03 -7.15 -2.08
C ARG A 126 -18.74 -6.24 -3.26
N SER A 127 -19.39 -6.50 -4.38
CA SER A 127 -19.37 -5.58 -5.53
C SER A 127 -20.20 -4.34 -5.22
N MET A 128 -19.58 -3.18 -5.41
CA MET A 128 -20.14 -1.86 -5.16
C MET A 128 -20.04 -1.03 -6.43
N VAL A 129 -21.06 -0.22 -6.70
CA VAL A 129 -20.98 0.84 -7.70
C VAL A 129 -20.49 2.10 -7.00
N VAL A 130 -19.38 2.66 -7.46
CA VAL A 130 -18.83 3.93 -6.98
C VAL A 130 -19.16 5.01 -7.99
N THR A 131 -19.66 6.15 -7.49
CA THR A 131 -19.95 7.32 -8.33
C THR A 131 -19.23 8.55 -7.81
N VAL A 132 -18.60 9.29 -8.71
CA VAL A 132 -18.03 10.62 -8.45
C VAL A 132 -18.77 11.64 -9.31
N SER A 133 -19.31 12.68 -8.68
CA SER A 133 -20.08 13.73 -9.34
C SER A 133 -19.22 14.93 -9.76
N HIS A 134 -19.77 15.77 -10.64
CA HIS A 134 -19.11 16.99 -11.09
C HIS A 134 -18.83 17.96 -9.94
N GLU A 135 -19.77 18.09 -9.01
CA GLU A 135 -19.60 18.89 -7.78
C GLU A 135 -18.66 18.23 -6.74
N GLN A 136 -17.92 17.18 -7.12
CA GLN A 136 -16.94 16.50 -6.28
C GLN A 136 -17.56 15.76 -5.09
N TYR A 137 -18.79 15.24 -5.25
CA TYR A 137 -19.37 14.31 -4.30
C TYR A 137 -19.05 12.87 -4.69
N VAL A 138 -18.78 12.03 -3.69
CA VAL A 138 -18.53 10.60 -3.87
C VAL A 138 -19.47 9.79 -2.98
N LYS A 139 -19.90 8.64 -3.50
CA LYS A 139 -20.64 7.61 -2.77
C LYS A 139 -20.41 6.23 -3.36
N ARG A 140 -20.73 5.22 -2.55
CA ARG A 140 -20.89 3.83 -2.98
C ARG A 140 -22.31 3.34 -2.73
N MET A 141 -22.74 2.38 -3.53
CA MET A 141 -24.00 1.64 -3.35
C MET A 141 -23.79 0.19 -3.79
N VAL A 142 -24.56 -0.73 -3.23
CA VAL A 142 -24.50 -2.14 -3.64
C VAL A 142 -24.99 -2.27 -5.09
N THR A 143 -24.33 -3.11 -5.90
CA THR A 143 -24.65 -3.24 -7.33
C THR A 143 -26.11 -3.62 -7.59
N ASP A 144 -26.72 -4.45 -6.74
CA ASP A 144 -28.11 -4.90 -6.88
C ASP A 144 -29.12 -3.75 -6.77
N GLU A 145 -28.85 -2.77 -5.90
CA GLU A 145 -29.67 -1.55 -5.79
C GLU A 145 -29.64 -0.72 -7.07
N TYR A 146 -28.56 -0.84 -7.85
CA TYR A 146 -28.41 -0.18 -9.15
C TYR A 146 -29.05 -0.97 -10.30
N ARG A 147 -29.05 -2.32 -10.24
CA ARG A 147 -29.57 -3.24 -11.29
C ARG A 147 -31.09 -3.27 -11.41
N THR A 148 -31.85 -2.62 -10.53
CA THR A 148 -33.32 -2.75 -10.53
C THR A 148 -34.00 -1.93 -11.64
N GLN A 149 -33.92 -2.39 -12.90
CA GLN A 149 -35.01 -2.30 -13.89
C GLN A 149 -34.77 -3.24 -15.09
N ALA A 150 -35.64 -4.24 -15.24
CA ALA A 150 -35.69 -5.12 -16.41
C ALA A 150 -36.31 -4.40 -17.63
N ARG A 151 -35.84 -4.82 -18.82
CA ARG A 151 -36.30 -4.62 -20.21
C ARG A 151 -37.42 -3.58 -20.46
N GLY A 152 -37.10 -2.56 -21.26
CA GLY A 152 -38.08 -1.63 -21.86
C GLY A 152 -38.20 -0.25 -21.19
N GLY A 153 -37.36 0.04 -20.18
CA GLY A 153 -37.33 1.34 -19.50
C GLY A 153 -36.49 2.40 -20.21
N ARG A 154 -37.00 3.64 -20.27
CA ARG A 154 -36.27 4.84 -20.70
C ARG A 154 -35.00 4.99 -19.83
N GLY A 155 -33.81 4.98 -20.43
CA GLY A 155 -32.52 4.73 -19.79
C GLY A 155 -32.30 5.35 -18.40
N ILE A 156 -31.73 4.54 -17.51
CA ILE A 156 -31.58 4.75 -16.06
C ILE A 156 -30.64 5.93 -15.79
N SER A 157 -31.15 7.03 -15.23
CA SER A 157 -30.33 8.18 -14.80
C SER A 157 -29.98 8.08 -13.32
N GLY A 158 -28.69 8.07 -12.99
CA GLY A 158 -28.13 7.86 -11.65
C GLY A 158 -28.14 9.05 -10.69
N GLY A 159 -29.14 9.94 -10.77
CA GLY A 159 -29.24 11.10 -9.86
C GLY A 159 -30.35 12.08 -10.24
N ASN A 160 -30.75 12.93 -9.28
CA ASN A 160 -31.67 14.05 -9.53
C ASN A 160 -30.91 15.15 -10.30
N ILE A 161 -30.93 15.06 -11.65
CA ILE A 161 -30.35 16.06 -12.55
C ILE A 161 -30.94 17.47 -12.33
N LYS A 162 -32.10 17.56 -11.67
CA LYS A 162 -32.76 18.83 -11.31
C LYS A 162 -31.89 19.78 -10.47
N ASP A 163 -30.88 19.26 -9.79
CA ASP A 163 -29.99 20.05 -8.94
C ASP A 163 -28.73 20.57 -9.67
N GLY A 164 -28.53 20.22 -10.95
CA GLY A 164 -27.37 20.63 -11.74
C GLY A 164 -26.10 19.81 -11.51
N ASP A 165 -26.13 18.80 -10.62
CA ASP A 165 -25.02 17.86 -10.41
C ASP A 165 -25.29 16.53 -11.16
N TRP A 166 -24.24 15.97 -11.78
CA TRP A 166 -24.31 14.72 -12.53
C TRP A 166 -23.08 13.85 -12.24
N VAL A 167 -23.21 12.56 -12.51
CA VAL A 167 -22.12 11.60 -12.32
C VAL A 167 -21.09 11.76 -13.44
N GLU A 168 -19.86 12.15 -13.09
CA GLU A 168 -18.74 12.24 -14.05
C GLU A 168 -18.05 10.90 -14.26
N GLN A 169 -17.96 10.10 -13.20
CA GLN A 169 -17.31 8.79 -13.20
C GLN A 169 -18.17 7.79 -12.44
N LEU A 170 -18.34 6.62 -13.06
CA LEU A 170 -19.03 5.47 -12.51
C LEU A 170 -18.19 4.24 -12.85
N PHE A 171 -17.95 3.40 -11.86
CA PHE A 171 -17.27 2.12 -12.05
C PHE A 171 -17.71 1.14 -10.96
N VAL A 172 -17.57 -0.15 -11.24
CA VAL A 172 -17.75 -1.21 -10.23
C VAL A 172 -16.41 -1.51 -9.59
N ALA A 173 -16.45 -1.75 -8.29
CA ALA A 173 -15.28 -2.10 -7.50
C ALA A 173 -15.68 -2.99 -6.33
N SER A 174 -14.76 -3.84 -5.87
CA SER A 174 -14.92 -4.57 -4.61
C SER A 174 -14.83 -3.60 -3.42
N THR A 175 -15.46 -3.93 -2.29
CA THR A 175 -15.33 -3.18 -1.03
C THR A 175 -13.88 -2.95 -0.59
N HIS A 176 -12.97 -3.87 -0.95
CA HIS A 176 -11.55 -3.84 -0.58
C HIS A 176 -10.66 -3.13 -1.61
N ASP A 177 -11.18 -2.86 -2.81
CA ASP A 177 -10.43 -2.16 -3.84
C ASP A 177 -10.05 -0.75 -3.37
N GLN A 178 -8.95 -0.24 -3.91
CA GLN A 178 -8.52 1.13 -3.68
C GLN A 178 -8.99 2.03 -4.82
N VAL A 179 -9.50 3.20 -4.46
CA VAL A 179 -9.78 4.28 -5.39
C VAL A 179 -8.73 5.35 -5.22
N LEU A 180 -7.94 5.58 -6.28
CA LEU A 180 -6.91 6.60 -6.32
C LEU A 180 -7.49 7.88 -6.92
N PHE A 181 -7.51 8.95 -6.14
CA PHE A 181 -8.00 10.28 -6.52
C PHE A 181 -6.83 11.17 -6.91
N PHE A 182 -6.72 11.50 -8.19
CA PHE A 182 -5.69 12.38 -8.73
C PHE A 182 -6.22 13.81 -8.87
N THR A 183 -5.44 14.79 -8.41
CA THR A 183 -5.84 16.20 -8.38
C THR A 183 -5.24 17.02 -9.52
N ASP A 184 -5.83 18.18 -9.78
CA ASP A 184 -5.36 19.18 -10.74
C ASP A 184 -3.94 19.67 -10.45
N LEU A 185 -3.54 19.69 -9.18
CA LEU A 185 -2.18 20.01 -8.71
C LEU A 185 -1.20 18.83 -8.78
N GLY A 186 -1.60 17.69 -9.36
CA GLY A 186 -0.71 16.54 -9.56
C GLY A 186 -0.43 15.73 -8.29
N ARG A 187 -1.30 15.79 -7.29
CA ARG A 187 -1.26 14.93 -6.10
C ARG A 187 -2.19 13.73 -6.28
N VAL A 188 -1.95 12.68 -5.49
CA VAL A 188 -2.80 11.49 -5.43
C VAL A 188 -3.13 11.15 -3.98
N PHE A 189 -4.37 10.74 -3.77
CA PHE A 189 -4.87 10.22 -2.51
C PHE A 189 -5.51 8.85 -2.76
N ALA A 190 -5.55 7.99 -1.74
CA ALA A 190 -6.20 6.69 -1.83
C ALA A 190 -7.23 6.56 -0.73
N LEU A 191 -8.40 6.03 -1.07
CA LEU A 191 -9.38 5.51 -0.11
C LEU A 191 -9.79 4.13 -0.58
N LYS A 192 -9.99 3.21 0.35
CA LYS A 192 -10.65 1.94 0.03
C LYS A 192 -12.12 2.18 -0.21
N VAL A 193 -12.74 1.36 -1.05
CA VAL A 193 -14.16 1.53 -1.40
C VAL A 193 -15.04 1.53 -0.14
N HIS A 194 -14.82 0.63 0.81
CA HIS A 194 -15.61 0.58 2.06
C HIS A 194 -15.56 1.87 2.90
N GLN A 195 -14.51 2.70 2.74
CA GLN A 195 -14.37 4.00 3.41
C GLN A 195 -15.22 5.11 2.76
N LEU A 196 -15.68 4.89 1.53
CA LEU A 196 -16.60 5.80 0.85
C LEU A 196 -17.99 5.70 1.49
N PRO A 197 -18.75 6.82 1.54
CA PRO A 197 -20.06 6.84 2.18
C PRO A 197 -21.03 5.97 1.39
N GLU A 198 -21.73 5.09 2.09
CA GLU A 198 -22.82 4.30 1.54
C GLU A 198 -24.07 5.17 1.47
N ALA A 199 -24.62 5.32 0.26
CA ALA A 199 -25.79 6.16 0.06
C ALA A 199 -26.60 5.69 -1.14
N GLY A 200 -27.92 5.73 -1.02
CA GLY A 200 -28.83 5.31 -2.09
C GLY A 200 -28.69 6.13 -3.37
N ARG A 201 -29.32 5.65 -4.44
CA ARG A 201 -29.20 6.20 -5.80
C ARG A 201 -29.52 7.71 -5.89
N THR A 202 -30.51 8.21 -5.15
CA THR A 202 -30.93 9.63 -5.20
C THR A 202 -30.14 10.54 -4.27
N ALA A 203 -29.39 10.01 -3.31
CA ALA A 203 -28.58 10.80 -2.38
C ALA A 203 -27.33 11.35 -3.07
N ARG A 204 -26.86 12.54 -2.68
CA ARG A 204 -25.66 13.15 -3.28
C ARG A 204 -24.35 12.47 -2.86
N GLY A 205 -24.31 11.85 -1.68
CA GLY A 205 -23.06 11.34 -1.10
C GLY A 205 -22.36 12.39 -0.25
N LYS A 206 -21.03 12.28 -0.10
CA LYS A 206 -20.21 13.23 0.68
C LYS A 206 -19.20 13.93 -0.22
N ALA A 207 -18.95 15.22 0.01
CA ALA A 207 -17.95 15.97 -0.73
C ALA A 207 -16.54 15.43 -0.48
N LEU A 208 -15.74 15.29 -1.54
CA LEU A 208 -14.37 14.77 -1.50
C LEU A 208 -13.44 15.62 -0.63
N VAL A 209 -13.67 16.93 -0.54
CA VAL A 209 -12.95 17.84 0.38
C VAL A 209 -13.09 17.45 1.85
N ASN A 210 -14.15 16.72 2.22
CA ASN A 210 -14.39 16.25 3.59
C ASN A 210 -13.80 14.84 3.85
N LEU A 211 -13.24 14.20 2.81
CA LEU A 211 -12.63 12.88 2.88
C LEU A 211 -11.12 12.93 2.61
N LEU A 212 -10.67 13.91 1.82
CA LEU A 212 -9.29 14.06 1.37
C LEU A 212 -8.69 15.36 1.92
N GLN A 213 -7.41 15.32 2.28
CA GLN A 213 -6.65 16.49 2.77
C GLN A 213 -6.19 17.38 1.60
N LEU A 214 -7.16 17.97 0.90
CA LEU A 214 -6.95 18.86 -0.25
C LEU A 214 -6.49 20.26 0.18
N LYS A 215 -5.66 20.90 -0.64
CA LYS A 215 -5.34 22.31 -0.46
C LYS A 215 -6.51 23.20 -0.89
N PRO A 216 -6.59 24.46 -0.42
CA PRO A 216 -7.61 25.40 -0.88
C PRO A 216 -7.59 25.53 -2.42
N GLY A 217 -8.74 25.26 -3.06
CA GLY A 217 -8.90 25.33 -4.51
C GLY A 217 -8.44 24.10 -5.30
N GLU A 218 -7.80 23.11 -4.66
CA GLU A 218 -7.40 21.84 -5.29
C GLU A 218 -8.62 20.97 -5.59
N LYS A 219 -8.71 20.43 -6.81
CA LYS A 219 -9.86 19.64 -7.28
C LYS A 219 -9.42 18.26 -7.75
N VAL A 220 -10.25 17.25 -7.52
CA VAL A 220 -10.02 15.92 -8.09
C VAL A 220 -10.40 15.93 -9.57
N ARG A 221 -9.48 15.45 -10.41
CA ARG A 221 -9.62 15.37 -11.86
C ARG A 221 -10.01 13.98 -12.32
N THR A 222 -9.49 12.95 -11.65
CA THR A 222 -9.89 11.58 -11.95
C THR A 222 -9.77 10.68 -10.73
N ALA A 223 -10.73 9.78 -10.59
CA ALA A 223 -10.66 8.61 -9.74
C ALA A 223 -10.28 7.41 -10.60
N VAL A 224 -9.40 6.54 -10.10
CA VAL A 224 -9.03 5.30 -10.79
C VAL A 224 -9.09 4.16 -9.79
N ARG A 225 -9.87 3.12 -10.11
CA ARG A 225 -9.93 1.89 -9.30
C ARG A 225 -8.65 1.07 -9.48
N VAL A 226 -8.18 0.47 -8.40
CA VAL A 226 -7.08 -0.50 -8.36
C VAL A 226 -7.54 -1.66 -7.47
N ASP A 227 -7.45 -2.87 -8.02
CA ASP A 227 -7.88 -4.17 -7.46
C ASP A 227 -7.05 -4.65 -6.26
N GLY A 228 -6.22 -3.78 -5.68
CA GLY A 228 -5.31 -4.09 -4.58
C GLY A 228 -3.95 -4.63 -5.03
N GLU A 229 -3.79 -5.03 -6.29
CA GLU A 229 -2.50 -5.45 -6.84
C GLU A 229 -1.72 -4.23 -7.36
N PHE A 230 -0.52 -4.03 -6.82
CA PHE A 230 0.37 -2.93 -7.21
C PHE A 230 1.59 -3.48 -7.96
N ASP A 231 1.33 -4.07 -9.12
CA ASP A 231 2.35 -4.70 -9.96
C ASP A 231 3.24 -3.68 -10.70
N SER A 232 4.31 -4.19 -11.31
CA SER A 232 5.26 -3.41 -12.10
C SER A 232 4.91 -3.27 -13.58
N ASP A 233 3.90 -4.01 -14.05
CA ASP A 233 3.63 -4.23 -15.48
C ASP A 233 2.46 -3.37 -15.97
N ARG A 234 1.67 -2.83 -15.04
CA ARG A 234 0.68 -1.77 -15.24
C ARG A 234 1.29 -0.41 -14.88
N TYR A 235 0.84 0.61 -15.61
CA TYR A 235 1.36 1.96 -15.50
C TYR A 235 0.24 2.98 -15.50
N PHE A 236 0.37 4.03 -14.69
CA PHE A 236 -0.42 5.23 -14.89
C PHE A 236 0.20 6.09 -15.99
N LEU A 237 -0.59 6.41 -17.01
CA LEU A 237 -0.30 7.46 -17.96
C LEU A 237 -1.01 8.75 -17.53
N PHE A 238 -0.23 9.80 -17.33
CA PHE A 238 -0.68 11.15 -16.99
C PHE A 238 -0.65 12.01 -18.25
N ALA A 239 -1.62 12.92 -18.40
CA ALA A 239 -1.59 13.99 -19.39
C ALA A 239 -1.90 15.34 -18.75
N THR A 240 -1.12 16.35 -19.12
CA THR A 240 -1.27 17.73 -18.63
C THR A 240 -1.81 18.65 -19.72
N LYS A 241 -2.34 19.81 -19.29
CA LYS A 241 -2.94 20.82 -20.17
C LYS A 241 -1.96 21.33 -21.20
N LEU A 242 -0.69 21.54 -20.81
CA LEU A 242 0.36 22.01 -21.71
C LEU A 242 0.96 20.91 -22.60
N GLY A 243 0.29 19.76 -22.72
CA GLY A 243 0.66 18.71 -23.65
C GLY A 243 1.83 17.84 -23.18
N ARG A 244 2.11 17.80 -21.88
CA ARG A 244 3.07 16.84 -21.32
C ARG A 244 2.37 15.54 -20.98
N ILE A 245 3.11 14.45 -21.03
CA ILE A 245 2.68 13.16 -20.54
C ILE A 245 3.73 12.54 -19.66
N LYS A 246 3.31 11.63 -18.79
CA LYS A 246 4.23 10.84 -17.99
C LYS A 246 3.68 9.44 -17.81
N ARG A 247 4.55 8.44 -17.88
CA ARG A 247 4.21 7.07 -17.51
C ARG A 247 4.92 6.73 -16.19
N THR A 248 4.19 6.19 -15.21
CA THR A 248 4.75 5.77 -13.91
C THR A 248 4.17 4.43 -13.53
N ALA A 249 5.02 3.48 -13.11
CA ALA A 249 4.61 2.14 -12.71
C ALA A 249 3.62 2.19 -11.54
N LEU A 250 2.61 1.31 -11.58
CA LEU A 250 1.57 1.21 -10.56
C LEU A 250 2.17 0.93 -9.17
N SER A 251 3.17 0.07 -9.08
CA SER A 251 3.93 -0.23 -7.86
C SER A 251 4.43 1.00 -7.07
N GLN A 252 4.65 2.15 -7.72
CA GLN A 252 5.05 3.38 -7.01
C GLN A 252 3.93 4.02 -6.17
N PHE A 253 2.70 3.51 -6.27
CA PHE A 253 1.50 4.00 -5.60
C PHE A 253 0.97 3.03 -4.53
N GLN A 254 1.70 1.97 -4.20
CA GLN A 254 1.29 0.97 -3.19
C GLN A 254 1.04 1.58 -1.80
N ASN A 255 1.88 2.54 -1.39
CA ASN A 255 1.86 3.08 -0.04
C ASN A 255 1.50 4.57 -0.03
N ILE A 256 0.22 4.89 -0.20
CA ILE A 256 -0.30 6.27 -0.17
C ILE A 256 -0.69 6.67 1.26
N ARG A 257 -0.06 7.71 1.79
CA ARG A 257 -0.39 8.29 3.11
C ARG A 257 -1.69 9.08 3.04
N THR A 258 -2.37 9.30 4.18
CA THR A 258 -3.58 10.13 4.28
C THR A 258 -3.38 11.57 3.80
N SER A 259 -2.17 12.11 3.96
CA SER A 259 -1.78 13.43 3.43
C SER A 259 -1.68 13.47 1.90
N GLY A 260 -1.89 12.36 1.21
CA GLY A 260 -1.62 12.17 -0.21
C GLY A 260 -0.12 12.14 -0.52
N LEU A 261 0.19 11.90 -1.78
CA LEU A 261 1.55 11.93 -2.32
C LEU A 261 1.61 12.75 -3.61
N ILE A 262 2.82 13.18 -3.98
CA ILE A 262 3.05 13.77 -5.30
C ILE A 262 2.93 12.64 -6.32
N ALA A 263 2.04 12.82 -7.30
CA ALA A 263 1.86 11.91 -8.42
C ALA A 263 2.63 12.38 -9.64
N ILE A 264 2.70 13.70 -9.90
CA ILE A 264 3.45 14.36 -10.97
C ILE A 264 3.86 15.79 -10.56
N ASN A 265 5.05 16.22 -10.96
CA ASN A 265 5.43 17.63 -10.83
C ASN A 265 4.90 18.41 -12.04
N LEU A 266 4.09 19.43 -11.78
CA LEU A 266 3.55 20.30 -12.81
C LEU A 266 4.44 21.53 -13.00
N ASN A 267 4.56 21.98 -14.25
CA ASN A 267 5.21 23.25 -14.56
C ASN A 267 4.29 24.41 -14.21
N GLU A 268 4.85 25.62 -14.11
CA GLU A 268 4.06 26.82 -13.89
C GLU A 268 2.98 27.02 -14.97
N GLY A 269 1.74 27.24 -14.55
CA GLY A 269 0.58 27.38 -15.43
C GLY A 269 0.04 26.06 -16.03
N ASP A 270 0.64 24.92 -15.69
CA ASP A 270 0.15 23.60 -16.12
C ASP A 270 -0.81 23.00 -15.08
N GLU A 271 -1.71 22.14 -15.55
CA GLU A 271 -2.66 21.41 -14.71
C GLU A 271 -2.81 19.97 -15.21
N LEU A 272 -3.09 19.04 -14.30
CA LEU A 272 -3.38 17.67 -14.68
C LEU A 272 -4.76 17.57 -15.35
N ILE A 273 -4.82 17.06 -16.57
CA ILE A 273 -6.08 16.87 -17.30
C ILE A 273 -6.71 15.54 -16.95
N GLY A 274 -5.90 14.48 -16.86
CA GLY A 274 -6.37 13.15 -16.51
C GLY A 274 -5.25 12.14 -16.35
N VAL A 275 -5.62 11.01 -15.75
CA VAL A 275 -4.77 9.83 -15.54
C VAL A 275 -5.54 8.61 -15.99
N ARG A 276 -4.86 7.66 -16.63
CA ARG A 276 -5.44 6.37 -17.01
C ARG A 276 -4.47 5.27 -16.62
N LEU A 277 -5.01 4.17 -16.11
CA LEU A 277 -4.26 2.93 -15.96
C LEU A 277 -4.06 2.34 -17.36
N THR A 278 -2.86 1.89 -17.64
CA THR A 278 -2.44 1.40 -18.96
C THR A 278 -1.52 0.20 -18.81
N HIS A 279 -1.52 -0.66 -19.82
CA HIS A 279 -0.58 -1.76 -19.98
C HIS A 279 0.18 -1.60 -21.31
N HIS A 280 1.11 -2.52 -21.57
CA HIS A 280 1.81 -2.57 -22.85
C HIS A 280 0.83 -2.76 -24.03
N HIS A 281 1.23 -2.38 -25.24
CA HIS A 281 0.43 -2.52 -26.47
C HIS A 281 -0.80 -1.62 -26.61
N GLN A 282 -1.05 -0.72 -25.66
CA GLN A 282 -2.09 0.31 -25.80
C GLN A 282 -1.57 1.57 -26.47
N HIS A 283 -2.47 2.35 -27.07
CA HIS A 283 -2.20 3.65 -27.65
C HIS A 283 -2.89 4.76 -26.85
N ALA A 284 -2.20 5.89 -26.68
CA ALA A 284 -2.80 7.11 -26.16
C ALA A 284 -3.16 8.06 -27.30
N ILE A 285 -4.36 8.65 -27.20
CA ILE A 285 -4.83 9.73 -28.06
C ILE A 285 -4.99 10.98 -27.22
N LEU A 286 -4.21 12.02 -27.52
CA LEU A 286 -4.41 13.34 -26.94
C LEU A 286 -5.17 14.21 -27.93
N ALA A 287 -6.24 14.85 -27.47
CA ALA A 287 -7.00 15.84 -28.23
C ALA A 287 -6.78 17.24 -27.67
N VAL A 288 -6.71 18.20 -28.58
CA VAL A 288 -6.31 19.57 -28.29
C VAL A 288 -7.42 20.55 -28.68
N ARG A 289 -7.54 21.64 -27.93
CA ARG A 289 -8.58 22.67 -28.04
C ARG A 289 -8.74 23.20 -29.47
N SER A 290 -7.64 23.36 -30.20
CA SER A 290 -7.64 23.80 -31.60
C SER A 290 -8.24 22.80 -32.61
N GLY A 291 -8.56 21.58 -32.20
CA GLY A 291 -9.07 20.52 -33.08
C GLY A 291 -8.02 19.55 -33.56
N MET A 292 -6.79 19.62 -33.03
CA MET A 292 -5.70 18.69 -33.33
C MET A 292 -5.74 17.47 -32.41
N SER A 293 -5.15 16.36 -32.88
CA SER A 293 -4.99 15.13 -32.10
C SER A 293 -3.71 14.39 -32.44
N ILE A 294 -3.15 13.67 -31.50
CA ILE A 294 -2.01 12.77 -31.73
C ILE A 294 -2.31 11.40 -31.13
N ARG A 295 -2.06 10.34 -31.88
CA ARG A 295 -2.14 8.94 -31.43
C ARG A 295 -0.73 8.37 -31.41
N PHE A 296 -0.28 7.82 -30.29
CA PHE A 296 1.04 7.19 -30.16
C PHE A 296 0.97 5.99 -29.20
N PRO A 297 1.84 4.99 -29.34
CA PRO A 297 1.93 3.88 -28.39
C PRO A 297 2.30 4.39 -27.00
N VAL A 298 1.66 3.91 -25.93
CA VAL A 298 1.98 4.35 -24.56
C VAL A 298 3.43 4.04 -24.19
N ASP A 299 4.02 3.04 -24.84
CA ASP A 299 5.40 2.62 -24.68
C ASP A 299 6.44 3.65 -25.18
N ASP A 300 6.05 4.59 -26.05
CA ASP A 300 6.91 5.70 -26.53
C ASP A 300 7.23 6.73 -25.42
N ALA A 301 6.57 6.60 -24.26
CA ALA A 301 6.98 7.23 -23.01
C ALA A 301 7.62 6.20 -22.09
N ARG A 302 8.93 6.32 -21.82
CA ARG A 302 9.59 5.48 -20.81
C ARG A 302 8.95 5.68 -19.42
N PRO A 303 8.86 4.64 -18.58
CA PRO A 303 8.46 4.80 -17.19
C PRO A 303 9.40 5.75 -16.44
N MET A 304 8.83 6.62 -15.60
CA MET A 304 9.55 7.62 -14.80
C MET A 304 9.02 7.63 -13.38
N GLY A 305 9.85 8.12 -12.45
CA GLY A 305 9.45 8.31 -11.05
C GLY A 305 8.35 9.36 -10.86
N ARG A 306 7.63 9.26 -9.75
CA ARG A 306 6.53 10.17 -9.39
C ARG A 306 6.90 11.65 -9.39
N GLY A 307 8.03 12.04 -8.80
CA GLY A 307 8.49 13.43 -8.70
C GLY A 307 9.06 14.04 -9.98
N THR A 308 8.68 13.55 -11.16
CA THR A 308 9.14 14.07 -12.46
C THR A 308 7.99 14.73 -13.22
N ALA A 309 8.33 15.65 -14.13
CA ALA A 309 7.38 16.39 -14.96
C ALA A 309 7.02 15.69 -16.28
N GLY A 310 7.52 14.47 -16.52
CA GLY A 310 7.27 13.73 -17.75
C GLY A 310 7.97 14.29 -19.00
N VAL A 311 7.46 13.92 -20.17
CA VAL A 311 7.98 14.26 -21.50
C VAL A 311 6.88 14.90 -22.37
N LYS A 312 7.24 15.51 -23.50
CA LYS A 312 6.27 16.19 -24.39
C LYS A 312 5.34 15.18 -25.09
N GLY A 313 4.05 15.12 -24.79
CA GLY A 313 3.08 14.27 -25.46
C GLY A 313 2.64 14.77 -26.83
N ILE A 314 2.31 16.06 -26.91
CA ILE A 314 1.88 16.75 -28.15
C ILE A 314 2.51 18.15 -28.19
N ALA A 315 2.88 18.61 -29.39
CA ALA A 315 3.29 19.99 -29.59
C ALA A 315 2.04 20.86 -29.83
N LEU A 316 1.78 21.77 -28.89
CA LEU A 316 0.73 22.77 -29.01
C LEU A 316 1.14 23.85 -30.02
N SER A 317 0.18 24.32 -30.82
CA SER A 317 0.45 25.25 -31.94
C SER A 317 0.42 26.73 -31.53
N SER A 318 -0.23 27.05 -30.41
CA SER A 318 -0.33 28.41 -29.85
C SER A 318 -0.35 28.36 -28.33
N ALA A 319 -0.07 29.50 -27.69
CA ALA A 319 -0.13 29.64 -26.23
C ALA A 319 -1.55 29.45 -25.66
N ASP A 320 -2.58 29.76 -26.44
CA ASP A 320 -3.99 29.58 -26.07
C ASP A 320 -4.50 28.15 -26.26
N ASP A 321 -3.66 27.27 -26.82
CA ASP A 321 -4.01 25.89 -27.05
C ASP A 321 -3.79 25.05 -25.79
N ALA A 322 -4.57 23.99 -25.65
CA ALA A 322 -4.50 23.12 -24.48
C ALA A 322 -4.97 21.72 -24.84
N VAL A 323 -4.38 20.71 -24.19
CA VAL A 323 -4.95 19.36 -24.20
C VAL A 323 -6.26 19.38 -23.43
N VAL A 324 -7.32 18.88 -24.06
CA VAL A 324 -8.67 18.82 -23.49
C VAL A 324 -9.11 17.39 -23.18
N SER A 325 -8.47 16.38 -23.76
CA SER A 325 -8.81 14.97 -23.51
C SER A 325 -7.62 14.06 -23.74
N MET A 326 -7.57 12.99 -22.93
CA MET A 326 -6.71 11.83 -23.13
C MET A 326 -7.60 10.59 -23.20
N VAL A 327 -7.44 9.82 -24.26
CA VAL A 327 -8.15 8.56 -24.48
C VAL A 327 -7.10 7.45 -24.60
N ILE A 328 -7.35 6.31 -23.97
CA ILE A 328 -6.56 5.09 -24.13
C ILE A 328 -7.40 4.13 -24.95
N VAL A 329 -6.76 3.51 -25.95
CA VAL A 329 -7.39 2.53 -26.84
C VAL A 329 -6.42 1.37 -27.05
N GLU A 330 -6.96 0.19 -27.33
CA GLU A 330 -6.14 -0.92 -27.81
C GLU A 330 -5.59 -0.62 -29.22
N ALA A 331 -4.46 -1.23 -29.59
CA ALA A 331 -3.85 -0.97 -30.89
C ALA A 331 -4.79 -1.36 -32.06
N ALA A 332 -5.52 -2.47 -31.89
CA ALA A 332 -6.45 -3.04 -32.87
C ALA A 332 -7.92 -2.65 -32.64
N ASP A 333 -8.18 -1.63 -31.80
CA ASP A 333 -9.54 -1.18 -31.52
C ASP A 333 -10.21 -0.58 -32.77
N GLU A 334 -11.46 -0.99 -33.02
CA GLU A 334 -12.30 -0.56 -34.15
C GLU A 334 -13.42 0.42 -33.73
N GLY A 335 -13.38 0.91 -32.48
CA GLY A 335 -14.38 1.81 -31.91
C GLY A 335 -14.46 3.19 -32.58
N LYS A 336 -15.32 4.05 -32.01
CA LYS A 336 -15.54 5.41 -32.51
C LYS A 336 -15.20 6.44 -31.43
N LEU A 337 -14.67 7.58 -31.88
CA LEU A 337 -14.46 8.76 -31.04
C LEU A 337 -15.52 9.81 -31.33
N LEU A 338 -16.22 10.25 -30.28
CA LEU A 338 -17.06 11.44 -30.31
C LEU A 338 -16.20 12.67 -30.04
N SER A 339 -16.18 13.60 -30.99
CA SER A 339 -15.58 14.93 -30.80
C SER A 339 -16.68 15.99 -30.69
N VAL A 340 -16.60 16.87 -29.69
CA VAL A 340 -17.60 17.93 -29.45
C VAL A 340 -16.92 19.28 -29.23
N THR A 341 -17.52 20.34 -29.78
CA THR A 341 -17.03 21.72 -29.73
C THR A 341 -17.92 22.62 -28.90
N GLU A 342 -17.40 23.77 -28.46
CA GLU A 342 -18.08 24.66 -27.50
C GLU A 342 -19.40 25.24 -28.03
N ARG A 343 -19.58 25.35 -29.36
CA ARG A 343 -20.83 25.85 -29.97
C ARG A 343 -21.84 24.76 -30.30
N GLY A 344 -21.74 23.59 -29.65
CA GLY A 344 -22.73 22.53 -29.75
C GLY A 344 -22.65 21.71 -31.04
N TYR A 345 -21.50 21.67 -31.70
CA TYR A 345 -21.26 20.82 -32.86
C TYR A 345 -20.41 19.61 -32.47
N GLY A 346 -20.58 18.50 -33.17
CA GLY A 346 -19.77 17.32 -32.98
C GLY A 346 -20.01 16.24 -34.01
N LYS A 347 -19.25 15.15 -33.91
CA LYS A 347 -19.32 14.02 -34.83
C LYS A 347 -18.67 12.78 -34.23
N LEU A 348 -19.09 11.63 -34.74
CA LEU A 348 -18.37 10.37 -34.55
C LEU A 348 -17.32 10.22 -35.64
N THR A 349 -16.19 9.63 -35.30
CA THR A 349 -15.12 9.31 -36.26
C THR A 349 -14.56 7.95 -35.89
N ASN A 350 -14.42 7.06 -36.88
CA ASN A 350 -13.83 5.75 -36.67
C ASN A 350 -12.38 5.88 -36.18
N LEU A 351 -11.99 5.05 -35.23
CA LEU A 351 -10.67 5.10 -34.61
C LEU A 351 -9.53 4.87 -35.63
N GLU A 352 -9.80 4.06 -36.66
CA GLU A 352 -8.89 3.81 -37.79
C GLU A 352 -8.42 5.08 -38.49
N GLU A 353 -9.27 6.13 -38.56
CA GLU A 353 -8.85 7.38 -39.18
C GLU A 353 -7.71 8.05 -38.40
N TYR A 354 -7.63 7.82 -37.09
CA TYR A 354 -6.57 8.33 -36.23
C TYR A 354 -5.32 7.47 -36.38
N ARG A 355 -4.58 7.69 -37.47
CA ARG A 355 -3.29 7.02 -37.71
C ARG A 355 -2.30 7.25 -36.56
N THR A 356 -1.52 6.21 -36.27
CA THR A 356 -0.42 6.28 -35.31
C THR A 356 0.67 7.26 -35.78
N GLN A 357 1.25 7.97 -34.83
CA GLN A 357 2.27 9.01 -34.98
C GLN A 357 3.34 8.84 -33.89
N GLY A 358 4.49 9.49 -34.05
CA GLY A 358 5.47 9.62 -32.96
C GLY A 358 5.02 10.68 -31.94
N ARG A 359 5.21 10.42 -30.66
CA ARG A 359 4.89 11.36 -29.58
C ARG A 359 5.61 12.71 -29.76
N GLY A 360 4.97 13.79 -29.36
CA GLY A 360 5.55 15.14 -29.37
C GLY A 360 5.45 15.87 -30.70
N GLY A 361 4.85 15.25 -31.72
CA GLY A 361 4.48 15.91 -32.97
C GLY A 361 3.32 16.90 -32.81
N LYS A 362 3.00 17.63 -33.89
CA LYS A 362 1.85 18.56 -33.94
C LYS A 362 0.49 17.87 -34.03
N GLY A 363 0.48 16.57 -34.34
CA GLY A 363 -0.74 15.80 -34.54
C GLY A 363 -1.39 16.02 -35.91
N ILE A 364 -2.59 15.47 -36.05
CA ILE A 364 -3.49 15.57 -37.20
C ILE A 364 -4.84 16.12 -36.76
N ILE A 365 -5.57 16.73 -37.66
CA ILE A 365 -6.92 17.25 -37.38
C ILE A 365 -7.81 16.10 -36.91
N ALA A 366 -8.48 16.29 -35.77
CA ALA A 366 -9.58 15.45 -35.26
C ALA A 366 -10.94 15.99 -35.71
N ILE A 367 -11.09 17.31 -35.70
CA ILE A 367 -12.27 18.06 -36.13
C ILE A 367 -11.84 19.45 -36.59
N LYS A 368 -12.42 19.95 -37.69
CA LYS A 368 -12.18 21.33 -38.13
C LYS A 368 -12.89 22.30 -37.20
N THR A 369 -12.12 23.03 -36.41
CA THR A 369 -12.61 24.18 -35.66
C THR A 369 -12.81 25.38 -36.61
N SER A 370 -13.79 26.21 -36.32
CA SER A 370 -14.13 27.41 -37.09
C SER A 370 -14.86 28.39 -36.18
N SER A 371 -15.11 29.62 -36.64
CA SER A 371 -15.99 30.54 -35.91
C SER A 371 -17.37 29.92 -35.65
N ARG A 372 -17.90 29.09 -36.56
CA ARG A 372 -19.17 28.37 -36.37
C ARG A 372 -19.12 27.36 -35.22
N ASN A 373 -18.03 26.60 -35.13
CA ASN A 373 -17.89 25.48 -34.19
C ASN A 373 -17.36 25.89 -32.82
N GLY A 374 -16.46 26.88 -32.81
CA GLY A 374 -15.57 27.14 -31.70
C GLY A 374 -14.53 26.03 -31.48
N PRO A 375 -13.69 26.17 -30.44
CA PRO A 375 -12.76 25.14 -29.96
C PRO A 375 -13.43 23.84 -29.51
N VAL A 376 -12.63 22.78 -29.47
CA VAL A 376 -12.99 21.47 -28.93
C VAL A 376 -13.12 21.55 -27.41
N VAL A 377 -14.18 20.96 -26.88
CA VAL A 377 -14.44 20.82 -25.43
C VAL A 377 -13.93 19.47 -24.95
N GLN A 378 -14.30 18.39 -25.63
CA GLN A 378 -13.89 17.04 -25.23
C GLN A 378 -13.91 16.08 -26.42
N VAL A 379 -13.07 15.06 -26.33
CA VAL A 379 -13.10 13.86 -27.17
C VAL A 379 -13.21 12.65 -26.26
N ARG A 380 -14.14 11.74 -26.56
CA ARG A 380 -14.35 10.50 -25.78
C ARG A 380 -14.58 9.29 -26.68
N PRO A 381 -14.15 8.09 -26.25
CA PRO A 381 -14.59 6.85 -26.85
C PRO A 381 -16.06 6.62 -26.51
N VAL A 382 -16.81 6.16 -27.50
CA VAL A 382 -18.24 5.86 -27.38
C VAL A 382 -18.59 4.61 -28.15
N ASP A 383 -19.57 3.89 -27.64
CA ASP A 383 -20.21 2.74 -28.23
C ASP A 383 -21.58 3.16 -28.82
N GLU A 384 -22.12 2.37 -29.75
CA GLU A 384 -23.36 2.77 -30.44
C GLU A 384 -24.58 2.79 -29.53
N THR A 385 -24.54 2.01 -28.44
CA THR A 385 -25.56 1.91 -27.39
C THR A 385 -25.48 3.03 -26.36
N ASP A 386 -24.40 3.80 -26.34
CA ASP A 386 -24.21 4.88 -25.38
C ASP A 386 -25.19 6.04 -25.59
N GLU A 387 -25.42 6.77 -24.51
CA GLU A 387 -25.98 8.11 -24.56
C GLU A 387 -24.98 9.12 -23.99
N VAL A 388 -24.98 10.32 -24.56
CA VAL A 388 -24.11 11.41 -24.12
C VAL A 388 -24.95 12.60 -23.67
N MET A 389 -24.53 13.21 -22.57
CA MET A 389 -25.09 14.47 -22.09
C MET A 389 -24.18 15.61 -22.48
N LEU A 390 -24.73 16.60 -23.18
CA LEU A 390 -24.09 17.88 -23.42
C LEU A 390 -24.62 18.88 -22.40
N ILE A 391 -23.69 19.57 -21.74
CA ILE A 391 -24.00 20.51 -20.67
C ILE A 391 -23.43 21.86 -21.04
N THR A 392 -24.23 22.90 -20.92
CA THR A 392 -23.80 24.27 -21.20
C THR A 392 -23.33 24.99 -19.95
N ARG A 393 -22.65 26.12 -20.12
CA ARG A 393 -22.20 26.97 -19.02
C ARG A 393 -23.38 27.56 -18.23
N LYS A 394 -24.52 27.79 -18.88
CA LYS A 394 -25.75 28.24 -18.21
C LYS A 394 -26.56 27.09 -17.58
N GLY A 395 -26.05 25.86 -17.62
CA GLY A 395 -26.68 24.70 -16.99
C GLY A 395 -27.79 24.04 -17.80
N ILE A 396 -27.86 24.31 -19.11
CA ILE A 396 -28.77 23.59 -20.01
C ILE A 396 -28.18 22.22 -20.30
N ILE A 397 -28.99 21.17 -20.17
CA ILE A 397 -28.57 19.79 -20.34
C ILE A 397 -29.40 19.13 -21.45
N ILE A 398 -28.73 18.56 -22.44
CA ILE A 398 -29.36 17.72 -23.48
C ILE A 398 -28.75 16.34 -23.47
N ARG A 399 -29.61 15.32 -23.50
CA ARG A 399 -29.24 13.91 -23.67
C ARG A 399 -29.42 13.53 -25.13
N THR A 400 -28.40 12.94 -25.73
CA THR A 400 -28.38 12.53 -27.14
C THR A 400 -27.87 11.10 -27.24
N ALA A 401 -28.61 10.22 -27.91
CA ALA A 401 -28.14 8.87 -28.22
C ALA A 401 -27.00 8.92 -29.24
N VAL A 402 -25.94 8.14 -29.00
CA VAL A 402 -24.76 8.11 -29.88
C VAL A 402 -25.12 7.60 -31.26
N SER A 403 -26.03 6.62 -31.37
CA SER A 403 -26.59 6.13 -32.64
C SER A 403 -27.24 7.22 -33.52
N GLY A 404 -27.69 8.34 -32.94
CA GLY A 404 -28.23 9.49 -33.66
C GLY A 404 -27.18 10.46 -34.20
N ILE A 405 -25.91 10.30 -33.84
CA ILE A 405 -24.83 11.21 -34.22
C ILE A 405 -24.15 10.72 -35.50
N SER A 406 -23.98 11.61 -36.48
CA SER A 406 -23.38 11.25 -37.76
C SER A 406 -21.91 10.83 -37.60
N THR A 407 -21.56 9.69 -38.20
CA THR A 407 -20.17 9.26 -38.40
C THR A 407 -19.61 9.96 -39.64
N MET A 408 -18.48 10.63 -39.48
CA MET A 408 -17.86 11.45 -40.51
C MET A 408 -16.34 11.40 -40.40
N SER A 409 -15.65 11.76 -41.47
CA SER A 409 -14.19 11.81 -41.44
C SER A 409 -13.63 12.89 -40.52
N ARG A 410 -12.38 12.72 -40.10
CA ARG A 410 -11.65 13.63 -39.22
C ARG A 410 -11.69 15.08 -39.68
N ASN A 411 -11.42 15.30 -40.97
CA ASN A 411 -11.24 16.65 -41.53
C ASN A 411 -12.56 17.33 -41.92
N THR A 412 -13.57 17.20 -41.07
CA THR A 412 -14.92 17.79 -41.23
C THR A 412 -15.29 18.63 -40.01
N GLN A 413 -16.34 19.43 -40.12
CA GLN A 413 -16.81 20.29 -39.03
C GLN A 413 -17.88 19.62 -38.15
N GLY A 414 -18.34 18.42 -38.49
CA GLY A 414 -19.42 17.74 -37.79
C GLY A 414 -20.80 18.38 -37.95
N VAL A 415 -21.76 17.83 -37.23
CA VAL A 415 -23.18 18.19 -37.22
C VAL A 415 -23.56 18.89 -35.91
N LYS A 416 -24.72 19.54 -35.90
CA LYS A 416 -25.22 20.21 -34.71
C LYS A 416 -25.79 19.18 -33.74
N LEU A 417 -25.26 19.13 -32.53
CA LEU A 417 -25.72 18.25 -31.44
C LEU A 417 -26.67 18.97 -30.49
N MET A 418 -26.50 20.28 -30.33
CA MET A 418 -27.27 21.11 -29.40
C MET A 418 -27.49 22.50 -30.01
N ASN A 419 -28.72 23.01 -29.87
CA ASN A 419 -28.99 24.43 -30.07
C ASN A 419 -28.62 25.18 -28.80
N LEU A 420 -27.82 26.22 -28.95
CA LEU A 420 -27.39 27.08 -27.84
C LEU A 420 -28.05 28.44 -27.96
N ASP A 421 -28.43 28.99 -26.82
CA ASP A 421 -28.86 30.38 -26.72
C ASP A 421 -27.68 31.34 -26.88
N ASP A 422 -27.96 32.61 -27.19
CA ASP A 422 -26.92 33.61 -27.38
C ASP A 422 -26.01 33.74 -26.14
N GLY A 423 -24.69 33.66 -26.40
CA GLY A 423 -23.65 33.70 -25.38
C GLY A 423 -23.54 32.45 -24.50
N ASP A 424 -24.31 31.39 -24.75
CA ASP A 424 -24.13 30.09 -24.10
C ASP A 424 -23.16 29.19 -24.88
N VAL A 425 -22.44 28.33 -24.16
CA VAL A 425 -21.45 27.41 -24.71
C VAL A 425 -21.49 26.08 -23.98
N VAL A 426 -21.24 24.99 -24.72
CA VAL A 426 -21.00 23.67 -24.14
C VAL A 426 -19.75 23.74 -23.27
N SER A 427 -19.88 23.34 -22.01
CA SER A 427 -18.80 23.33 -21.02
C SER A 427 -18.18 21.95 -20.88
N THR A 428 -18.98 20.88 -20.98
CA THR A 428 -18.53 19.51 -20.75
C THR A 428 -19.46 18.47 -21.38
N ILE A 429 -18.96 17.25 -21.55
CA ILE A 429 -19.70 16.08 -22.00
C ILE A 429 -19.58 14.96 -20.97
N ALA A 430 -20.72 14.36 -20.62
CA ALA A 430 -20.77 13.14 -19.82
C ALA A 430 -21.25 11.97 -20.69
N ARG A 431 -20.54 10.85 -20.65
CA ARG A 431 -21.04 9.57 -21.19
C ARG A 431 -21.92 8.95 -20.11
N ILE A 432 -23.17 8.66 -20.44
CA ILE A 432 -24.03 7.81 -19.60
C ILE A 432 -23.71 6.39 -20.02
N VAL A 433 -22.95 5.68 -19.18
CA VAL A 433 -22.73 4.25 -19.35
C VAL A 433 -24.06 3.54 -19.09
N SER A 434 -24.49 2.70 -20.01
CA SER A 434 -25.71 1.92 -19.81
C SER A 434 -25.41 0.80 -18.80
N VAL A 435 -26.39 0.42 -17.97
CA VAL A 435 -26.20 -0.65 -16.96
C VAL A 435 -25.83 -1.99 -17.59
N ALA A 436 -26.11 -2.17 -18.89
CA ALA A 436 -25.73 -3.37 -19.64
C ALA A 436 -24.22 -3.47 -19.89
N ASP A 437 -23.51 -2.33 -20.01
CA ASP A 437 -22.06 -2.32 -20.28
C ASP A 437 -21.22 -2.62 -19.02
N ILE A 438 -21.88 -2.78 -17.86
CA ILE A 438 -21.26 -3.17 -16.59
C ILE A 438 -21.15 -4.71 -16.48
N GLU A 439 -21.76 -5.46 -17.42
CA GLU A 439 -21.76 -6.93 -17.41
C GLU A 439 -20.43 -7.57 -17.84
N ASP A 440 -19.52 -6.82 -18.48
CA ASP A 440 -18.25 -7.34 -19.01
C ASP A 440 -17.01 -7.10 -18.10
N GLU A 441 -17.17 -6.45 -16.93
CA GLU A 441 -16.14 -6.50 -15.89
C GLU A 441 -16.37 -7.74 -15.03
N ASP A 442 -15.82 -8.88 -15.47
CA ASP A 442 -15.91 -10.16 -14.75
C ASP A 442 -15.61 -9.97 -13.25
N PRO A 443 -16.54 -10.30 -12.34
CA PRO A 443 -16.19 -10.49 -10.95
C PRO A 443 -15.30 -11.72 -10.88
N VAL A 444 -14.04 -11.54 -10.48
CA VAL A 444 -13.15 -12.65 -10.16
C VAL A 444 -13.81 -13.45 -9.03
N ALA A 445 -14.37 -14.59 -9.40
CA ALA A 445 -14.98 -15.52 -8.46
C ALA A 445 -13.88 -16.01 -7.51
N GLY A 446 -14.01 -15.67 -6.22
CA GLY A 446 -13.23 -16.31 -5.17
C GLY A 446 -13.62 -17.79 -5.10
N SER A 447 -12.72 -18.66 -5.54
CA SER A 447 -12.83 -20.10 -5.41
C SER A 447 -12.62 -20.55 -3.96
N ASP A 448 -13.52 -21.42 -3.53
CA ASP A 448 -13.37 -22.50 -2.55
C ASP A 448 -13.24 -22.14 -1.06
N GLY A 449 -14.40 -22.13 -0.37
CA GLY A 449 -14.45 -22.59 1.01
C GLY A 449 -14.29 -24.12 1.04
N PRO A 450 -13.53 -24.71 1.98
CA PRO A 450 -13.28 -26.14 1.96
C PRO A 450 -14.54 -26.92 2.35
N ASP A 451 -14.89 -27.86 1.48
CA ASP A 451 -15.81 -28.96 1.73
C ASP A 451 -15.47 -29.67 3.05
N GLY A 452 -16.49 -29.85 3.89
CA GLY A 452 -16.42 -30.76 5.03
C GLY A 452 -16.30 -32.21 4.53
N PRO A 453 -15.53 -33.07 5.20
CA PRO A 453 -15.31 -34.43 4.70
C PRO A 453 -16.55 -35.28 4.93
N ASP A 454 -17.10 -35.75 3.81
CA ASP A 454 -18.11 -36.80 3.74
C ASP A 454 -17.45 -38.14 4.09
N GLY A 455 -17.83 -38.69 5.25
CA GLY A 455 -17.39 -39.99 5.74
C GLY A 455 -18.52 -41.01 5.64
N SER A 456 -18.63 -41.72 4.52
CA SER A 456 -19.48 -42.90 4.41
C SER A 456 -18.80 -44.12 5.03
N SER A 457 -19.48 -44.83 5.94
CA SER A 457 -19.71 -46.28 5.88
C SER A 457 -20.21 -46.83 7.22
N GLY A 458 -21.30 -47.61 7.19
CA GLY A 458 -21.78 -48.36 8.37
C GLY A 458 -23.23 -48.81 8.28
N ASN A 459 -23.55 -49.73 7.37
CA ASN A 459 -24.82 -50.44 7.33
C ASN A 459 -24.90 -51.49 8.47
N SER A 460 -25.99 -51.53 9.25
CA SER A 460 -26.81 -52.75 9.48
C SER A 460 -27.69 -52.68 10.74
N SER A 461 -28.91 -53.20 10.56
CA SER A 461 -29.75 -53.94 11.52
C SER A 461 -30.73 -53.18 12.42
N GLY A 462 -32.03 -53.43 12.20
CA GLY A 462 -32.91 -53.93 13.27
C GLY A 462 -34.12 -53.08 13.67
N ASP A 463 -35.30 -53.56 13.27
CA ASP A 463 -36.61 -53.48 13.93
C ASP A 463 -37.34 -52.13 14.15
N GLY A 464 -38.58 -52.08 13.62
CA GLY A 464 -39.65 -51.17 14.08
C GLY A 464 -40.33 -51.68 15.37
N PRO A 465 -41.58 -51.28 15.71
CA PRO A 465 -42.49 -50.37 15.00
C PRO A 465 -43.29 -49.37 15.91
N SER A 466 -44.19 -48.61 15.27
CA SER A 466 -45.42 -47.99 15.82
C SER A 466 -45.24 -46.73 16.70
N ALA A 467 -46.10 -45.72 16.72
CA ALA A 467 -47.45 -45.51 16.18
C ALA A 467 -47.64 -43.99 15.95
N GLY A 468 -48.48 -43.60 14.99
CA GLY A 468 -49.03 -42.24 14.93
C GLY A 468 -50.18 -42.05 15.92
N PRO A 469 -51.10 -41.08 15.73
CA PRO A 469 -51.00 -39.86 14.92
C PRO A 469 -51.55 -38.62 15.69
N ASP A 470 -51.81 -37.54 14.97
CA ASP A 470 -52.94 -36.62 15.15
C ASP A 470 -52.75 -35.18 15.67
N ASN A 471 -53.22 -34.29 14.77
CA ASN A 471 -54.01 -33.08 14.98
C ASN A 471 -53.32 -31.73 15.23
N ALA A 472 -53.24 -30.97 14.14
CA ALA A 472 -53.67 -29.57 14.09
C ALA A 472 -55.20 -29.52 13.74
N PRO A 473 -55.90 -28.39 13.67
CA PRO A 473 -55.66 -27.00 14.13
C PRO A 473 -56.93 -26.38 14.81
N ASP A 474 -57.03 -25.04 14.81
CA ASP A 474 -58.15 -24.15 15.20
C ASP A 474 -58.25 -23.85 16.72
N ASN A 475 -58.49 -22.62 17.21
CA ASN A 475 -59.26 -21.52 16.65
C ASN A 475 -58.95 -20.19 17.39
N ALA A 476 -59.28 -19.06 16.75
CA ALA A 476 -59.15 -17.67 17.24
C ALA A 476 -60.29 -17.29 18.25
N PRO A 477 -60.68 -16.01 18.43
CA PRO A 477 -60.01 -14.86 19.06
C PRO A 477 -60.86 -14.22 20.19
N GLY A 478 -60.35 -13.17 20.84
CA GLY A 478 -61.11 -12.24 21.69
C GLY A 478 -60.37 -11.97 23.01
N GLY A 479 -60.32 -10.77 23.56
CA GLY A 479 -60.94 -9.49 23.25
C GLY A 479 -60.69 -8.57 24.44
N GLU A 480 -60.42 -7.30 24.13
CA GLU A 480 -60.73 -6.10 24.90
C GLU A 480 -60.18 -5.84 26.32
N SER A 481 -59.69 -4.58 26.41
CA SER A 481 -59.89 -3.60 27.49
C SER A 481 -58.89 -3.56 28.65
N GLY A 482 -58.39 -2.34 28.92
CA GLY A 482 -57.68 -2.02 30.15
C GLY A 482 -56.74 -0.82 30.05
N ASP A 483 -57.33 0.37 30.02
CA ASP A 483 -56.88 1.67 30.56
C ASP A 483 -55.40 2.14 30.59
N ALA A 484 -55.28 3.44 30.31
CA ALA A 484 -54.09 4.29 30.37
C ALA A 484 -53.78 4.78 31.83
N PRO A 485 -53.10 5.92 32.05
CA PRO A 485 -51.64 6.14 32.02
C PRO A 485 -51.10 6.72 33.35
N THR A 486 -49.80 6.58 33.63
CA THR A 486 -49.03 7.48 34.55
C THR A 486 -47.54 7.30 34.25
N ASP A 487 -46.79 8.26 33.73
CA ASP A 487 -46.27 9.51 34.31
C ASP A 487 -44.81 9.38 34.80
N ALA A 488 -44.06 10.47 34.64
CA ALA A 488 -42.78 10.84 35.27
C ALA A 488 -41.44 10.21 34.82
N SER A 489 -40.77 10.94 33.91
CA SER A 489 -39.43 11.56 34.10
C SER A 489 -38.31 10.81 34.84
N THR A 490 -37.19 10.58 34.15
CA THR A 490 -35.88 11.24 34.40
C THR A 490 -35.07 11.28 33.12
#